data_AF-A0A3N5F8S3-F1
#
_entry.id   AF-A0A3N5F8S3-F1
#
_cell.length_a   1.000
_cell.length_b   1.000
_cell.length_c   1.000
_cell.angle_alpha   90.00
_cell.angle_beta   90.00
_cell.angle_gamma   90.00
#
_symmetry.space_group_name_H-M   'P 1'
#
loop_
_entity.id
_entity.type
_entity.pdbx_description
1 polymer ?
#
loop_
_entity_poly.entity_id
_entity_poly.type
_entity_poly.pdbx_seq_one_letter_code
_entity_poly.pdbx_strand_id
1 'polypeptide(L)'
;MLAWAVTCGLLLRLQQGPDLDAVLKKADALLEEARQGYQSARGNASVQEYIKAGFTLEEARIKYLVLQEVGSPDQQKTAAGRLREVQQLTKLIGEAKVASARPPTVESPPPAPAPPPPGSPAPPAAPPAPAPAELNAGSRLLPVPEVAALKEAEKLLKELFKEDYAKKDPAGRKALSRTLMGQRSKVAGDPASAYVLFRDAVDAAVQGNDLVMAFRALDELSSRFDVDGPALRLAALTSLGKTARTPGELGLLAETHFNLLDEHLAMDQYSAADKAAAAAILFAKKSGSLPLTALALERKKDADEAAARFRAMKGVLEALAANPDHPESNLEMGRFLCFTKGNWDLGLRFLAKGSDPALKNLASAESTGLTENPERQKLADGWFELFQKEPPSLKKKHLGLHARGLYESTLAAATGLGKARIEKRLEALPAPEASRYGSSVDLMPLVDVSRSLVGGWTMGGGALICGPGGHTRVPILYQLPDEYDLKIVVTRIDFGGSLSVGLGSQDIRFSMTLDGWAPKVNGFFYIDGKTPENNPSTHRGSVVTNKKPLTLVITVRRDELGLEVDGRRISSFKGDFT
;
A
#
# COMPACT_ATOMS: atom_id res chain seq x y z
N MET A 1 50.54 -20.09 -33.89
CA MET A 1 50.74 -20.19 -32.43
C MET A 1 50.12 -19.01 -31.65
N LEU A 2 50.35 -17.74 -32.04
CA LEU A 2 49.69 -16.61 -31.36
C LEU A 2 48.15 -16.63 -31.44
N ALA A 3 47.56 -16.97 -32.59
CA ALA A 3 46.10 -17.05 -32.71
C ALA A 3 45.51 -18.10 -31.75
N TRP A 4 46.12 -19.28 -31.64
CA TRP A 4 45.68 -20.35 -30.75
C TRP A 4 45.84 -19.99 -29.26
N ALA A 5 46.90 -19.26 -28.89
CA ALA A 5 47.12 -18.79 -27.53
C ALA A 5 46.11 -17.68 -27.13
N VAL A 6 45.69 -16.83 -28.07
CA VAL A 6 44.64 -15.82 -27.83
C VAL A 6 43.27 -16.50 -27.71
N THR A 7 42.95 -17.51 -28.53
CA THR A 7 41.69 -18.25 -28.41
C THR A 7 41.64 -19.10 -27.14
N CYS A 8 42.74 -19.75 -26.75
CA CYS A 8 42.85 -20.47 -25.47
C CYS A 8 42.83 -19.52 -24.26
N GLY A 9 43.41 -18.33 -24.35
CA GLY A 9 43.35 -17.31 -23.31
C GLY A 9 41.95 -16.69 -23.14
N LEU A 10 41.21 -16.52 -24.23
CA LEU A 10 39.79 -16.11 -24.20
C LEU A 10 38.91 -17.23 -23.63
N LEU A 11 39.15 -18.49 -24.03
CA LEU A 11 38.44 -19.66 -23.51
C LEU A 11 38.73 -19.92 -22.03
N LEU A 12 39.97 -19.69 -21.55
CA LEU A 12 40.30 -19.77 -20.13
C LEU A 12 39.66 -18.64 -19.31
N ARG A 13 39.58 -17.42 -19.84
CA ARG A 13 38.88 -16.30 -19.17
C ARG A 13 37.36 -16.48 -19.13
N LEU A 14 36.79 -17.17 -20.11
CA LEU A 14 35.36 -17.55 -20.11
C LEU A 14 35.05 -18.73 -19.16
N GLN A 15 36.07 -19.45 -18.68
CA GLN A 15 35.91 -20.53 -17.68
C GLN A 15 36.14 -20.09 -16.23
N GLN A 16 36.70 -18.89 -15.99
CA GLN A 16 36.79 -18.33 -14.66
C GLN A 16 35.56 -17.46 -14.41
N GLY A 17 34.77 -17.83 -13.40
CA GLY A 17 33.64 -17.01 -12.95
C GLY A 17 34.06 -15.58 -12.62
N PRO A 18 33.10 -14.65 -12.46
CA PRO A 18 33.41 -13.25 -12.18
C PRO A 18 34.32 -13.12 -10.96
N ASP A 19 35.30 -12.19 -11.02
CA ASP A 19 36.12 -11.82 -9.86
C ASP A 19 35.20 -11.26 -8.77
N LEU A 20 34.88 -12.10 -7.78
CA LEU A 20 33.84 -11.83 -6.79
C LEU A 20 34.21 -10.67 -5.86
N ASP A 21 35.49 -10.42 -5.63
CA ASP A 21 35.93 -9.25 -4.84
C ASP A 21 35.74 -7.95 -5.63
N ALA A 22 36.01 -7.98 -6.93
CA ALA A 22 35.70 -6.86 -7.82
C ALA A 22 34.18 -6.63 -7.95
N VAL A 23 33.38 -7.71 -7.99
CA VAL A 23 31.91 -7.64 -7.98
C VAL A 23 31.41 -6.97 -6.70
N LEU A 24 31.92 -7.36 -5.53
CA LEU A 24 31.56 -6.76 -4.24
C LEU A 24 31.90 -5.27 -4.20
N LYS A 25 33.14 -4.91 -4.58
CA LYS A 25 33.56 -3.50 -4.62
C LYS A 25 32.69 -2.65 -5.54
N LYS A 26 32.31 -3.18 -6.70
CA LYS A 26 31.42 -2.49 -7.65
C LYS A 26 29.99 -2.41 -7.09
N ALA A 27 29.51 -3.44 -6.40
CA ALA A 27 28.20 -3.43 -5.76
C ALA A 27 28.12 -2.37 -4.64
N ASP A 28 29.14 -2.25 -3.80
CA ASP A 28 29.22 -1.22 -2.76
C ASP A 28 29.25 0.19 -3.37
N ALA A 29 30.02 0.40 -4.44
CA ALA A 29 30.07 1.69 -5.14
C ALA A 29 28.70 2.09 -5.73
N LEU A 30 28.00 1.14 -6.36
CA LEU A 30 26.65 1.38 -6.91
C LEU A 30 25.62 1.65 -5.80
N LEU A 31 25.73 0.98 -4.65
CA LEU A 31 24.85 1.24 -3.51
C LEU A 31 25.05 2.66 -2.97
N GLU A 32 26.29 3.13 -2.86
CA GLU A 32 26.58 4.51 -2.48
C GLU A 32 26.10 5.53 -3.53
N GLU A 33 26.29 5.25 -4.82
CA GLU A 33 25.78 6.09 -5.89
C GLU A 33 24.25 6.19 -5.85
N ALA A 34 23.55 5.07 -5.61
CA ALA A 34 22.10 5.05 -5.45
C ALA A 34 21.63 5.87 -4.24
N ARG A 35 22.37 5.83 -3.12
CA ARG A 35 22.09 6.66 -1.94
C ARG A 35 22.21 8.15 -2.25
N GLN A 36 23.28 8.53 -2.94
CA GLN A 36 23.51 9.92 -3.35
C GLN A 36 22.45 10.37 -4.36
N GLY A 37 22.10 9.52 -5.33
CA GLY A 37 21.04 9.76 -6.29
C GLY A 37 19.67 9.96 -5.61
N TYR A 38 19.35 9.14 -4.60
CA TYR A 38 18.15 9.33 -3.79
C TYR A 38 18.16 10.67 -3.03
N GLN A 39 19.29 11.10 -2.47
CA GLN A 39 19.40 12.43 -1.84
C GLN A 39 19.15 13.57 -2.82
N SER A 40 19.80 13.52 -3.99
CA SER A 40 19.62 14.51 -5.05
C SER A 40 18.16 14.57 -5.49
N ALA A 41 17.57 13.41 -5.78
CA ALA A 41 16.17 13.31 -6.20
C ALA A 41 15.22 13.90 -5.18
N ARG A 42 15.53 13.72 -3.89
CA ARG A 42 14.79 14.29 -2.77
C ARG A 42 14.94 15.79 -2.65
N GLY A 43 16.15 16.33 -2.79
CA GLY A 43 16.38 17.77 -2.82
C GLY A 43 15.67 18.46 -4.00
N ASN A 44 15.60 17.78 -5.15
CA ASN A 44 15.02 18.31 -6.39
C ASN A 44 13.55 17.95 -6.61
N ALA A 45 12.94 17.16 -5.72
CA ALA A 45 11.61 16.56 -5.87
C ALA A 45 11.38 15.91 -7.26
N SER A 46 12.43 15.30 -7.84
CA SER A 46 12.44 14.83 -9.22
C SER A 46 12.09 13.34 -9.31
N VAL A 47 10.90 13.04 -9.84
CA VAL A 47 10.45 11.68 -10.15
C VAL A 47 11.47 10.94 -11.04
N GLN A 48 12.06 11.64 -12.02
CA GLN A 48 13.06 11.05 -12.92
C GLN A 48 14.37 10.72 -12.22
N GLU A 49 14.81 11.52 -11.25
CA GLU A 49 16.00 11.22 -10.46
C GLU A 49 15.76 10.06 -9.48
N TYR A 50 14.57 9.94 -8.89
CA TYR A 50 14.21 8.77 -8.08
C TYR A 50 14.22 7.49 -8.92
N ILE A 51 13.66 7.57 -10.12
CA ILE A 51 13.68 6.51 -11.11
C ILE A 51 15.15 6.14 -11.40
N LYS A 52 16.02 7.12 -11.71
CA LYS A 52 17.47 6.89 -11.93
C LYS A 52 18.15 6.17 -10.76
N ALA A 53 17.95 6.65 -9.54
CA ALA A 53 18.52 6.06 -8.32
C ALA A 53 18.06 4.60 -8.12
N GLY A 54 16.80 4.31 -8.45
CA GLY A 54 16.25 2.97 -8.41
C GLY A 54 16.98 1.98 -9.33
N PHE A 55 17.45 2.39 -10.51
CA PHE A 55 18.21 1.48 -11.39
C PHE A 55 19.61 1.24 -10.90
N THR A 56 20.31 2.28 -10.45
CA THR A 56 21.64 2.12 -9.86
C THR A 56 21.56 1.15 -8.69
N LEU A 57 20.49 1.26 -7.89
CA LEU A 57 20.22 0.35 -6.79
C LEU A 57 19.97 -1.09 -7.23
N GLU A 58 19.19 -1.32 -8.29
CA GLU A 58 18.96 -2.66 -8.82
C GLU A 58 20.25 -3.26 -9.41
N GLU A 59 21.11 -2.44 -10.02
CA GLU A 59 22.40 -2.91 -10.53
C GLU A 59 23.36 -3.33 -9.40
N ALA A 60 23.29 -2.66 -8.24
CA ALA A 60 23.96 -3.08 -7.02
C ALA A 60 23.35 -4.39 -6.51
N ARG A 61 22.01 -4.48 -6.47
CA ARG A 61 21.25 -5.65 -6.02
C ARG A 61 21.61 -6.91 -6.79
N ILE A 62 21.65 -6.86 -8.12
CA ILE A 62 22.04 -7.99 -8.98
C ILE A 62 23.42 -8.53 -8.59
N LYS A 63 24.38 -7.64 -8.33
CA LYS A 63 25.74 -8.04 -7.93
C LYS A 63 25.76 -8.66 -6.53
N TYR A 64 25.00 -8.13 -5.58
CA TYR A 64 24.86 -8.76 -4.28
C TYR A 64 24.17 -10.12 -4.34
N LEU A 65 23.18 -10.31 -5.21
CA LEU A 65 22.57 -11.62 -5.44
C LEU A 65 23.58 -12.64 -5.99
N VAL A 66 24.44 -12.24 -6.93
CA VAL A 66 25.55 -13.10 -7.39
C VAL A 66 26.45 -13.49 -6.21
N LEU A 67 26.85 -12.54 -5.37
CA LEU A 67 27.69 -12.83 -4.19
C LEU A 67 26.99 -13.70 -3.15
N GLN A 68 25.67 -13.55 -2.99
CA GLN A 68 24.87 -14.40 -2.11
C GLN A 68 24.79 -15.85 -2.59
N GLU A 69 24.74 -16.06 -3.91
CA GLU A 69 24.57 -17.39 -4.50
C GLU A 69 25.89 -18.13 -4.75
N VAL A 70 26.97 -17.41 -5.07
CA VAL A 70 28.27 -18.02 -5.46
C VAL A 70 29.48 -17.53 -4.67
N GLY A 71 29.31 -16.58 -3.75
CA GLY A 71 30.38 -16.07 -2.89
C GLY A 71 30.84 -17.05 -1.80
N SER A 72 31.99 -16.74 -1.20
CA SER A 72 32.45 -17.36 0.05
C SER A 72 31.47 -17.08 1.22
N PRO A 73 31.47 -17.86 2.31
CA PRO A 73 30.57 -17.63 3.45
C PRO A 73 30.58 -16.19 3.99
N ASP A 74 31.74 -15.52 4.01
CA ASP A 74 31.86 -14.13 4.44
C ASP A 74 31.26 -13.14 3.42
N GLN A 75 31.46 -13.39 2.12
CA GLN A 75 30.83 -12.61 1.05
C GLN A 75 29.32 -12.81 1.04
N GLN A 76 28.83 -14.03 1.27
CA GLN A 76 27.40 -14.33 1.39
C GLN A 76 26.78 -13.59 2.58
N LYS A 77 27.45 -13.59 3.74
CA LYS A 77 27.02 -12.84 4.93
C LYS A 77 27.00 -11.33 4.67
N THR A 78 28.02 -10.81 4.01
CA THR A 78 28.12 -9.39 3.64
C THR A 78 27.01 -9.01 2.65
N ALA A 79 26.82 -9.80 1.60
CA ALA A 79 25.75 -9.63 0.62
C ALA A 79 24.36 -9.67 1.28
N ALA A 80 24.12 -10.57 2.23
CA ALA A 80 22.87 -10.60 3.00
C ALA A 80 22.65 -9.35 3.88
N GLY A 81 23.72 -8.71 4.36
CA GLY A 81 23.65 -7.40 5.00
C GLY A 81 23.27 -6.31 4.02
N ARG A 82 23.99 -6.23 2.89
CA ARG A 82 23.78 -5.22 1.86
C ARG A 82 22.42 -5.32 1.16
N LEU A 83 21.90 -6.53 0.94
CA LEU A 83 20.56 -6.74 0.38
C LEU A 83 19.45 -6.19 1.30
N ARG A 84 19.67 -6.17 2.63
CA ARG A 84 18.76 -5.50 3.58
C ARG A 84 18.84 -3.98 3.47
N GLU A 85 20.03 -3.43 3.25
CA GLU A 85 20.18 -1.98 3.00
C GLU A 85 19.54 -1.56 1.67
N VAL A 86 19.73 -2.38 0.62
CA VAL A 86 19.07 -2.23 -0.68
C VAL A 86 17.55 -2.23 -0.51
N GLN A 87 17.01 -3.17 0.27
CA GLN A 87 15.57 -3.24 0.57
C GLN A 87 15.03 -1.92 1.16
N GLN A 88 15.71 -1.40 2.17
CA GLN A 88 15.30 -0.17 2.84
C GLN A 88 15.31 1.01 1.85
N LEU A 89 16.35 1.11 1.03
CA LEU A 89 16.45 2.20 0.06
C LEU A 89 15.43 2.07 -1.08
N THR A 90 15.13 0.87 -1.56
CA THR A 90 14.08 0.62 -2.56
C THR A 90 12.71 1.10 -2.05
N LYS A 91 12.38 0.80 -0.79
CA LYS A 91 11.14 1.27 -0.16
C LYS A 91 11.07 2.79 -0.11
N LEU A 92 12.15 3.45 0.35
CA LEU A 92 12.22 4.91 0.44
C LEU A 92 12.10 5.60 -0.94
N ILE A 93 12.77 5.06 -1.97
CA ILE A 93 12.65 5.57 -3.34
C ILE A 93 11.20 5.44 -3.83
N GLY A 94 10.55 4.30 -3.56
CA GLY A 94 9.15 4.07 -3.92
C GLY A 94 8.18 5.06 -3.25
N GLU A 95 8.28 5.22 -1.93
CA GLU A 95 7.45 6.15 -1.14
C GLU A 95 7.65 7.60 -1.58
N ALA A 96 8.91 8.00 -1.77
CA ALA A 96 9.24 9.36 -2.19
C ALA A 96 8.80 9.66 -3.63
N LYS A 97 8.89 8.68 -4.55
CA LYS A 97 8.35 8.80 -5.91
C LYS A 97 6.85 9.04 -5.89
N VAL A 98 6.11 8.28 -5.07
CA VAL A 98 4.65 8.44 -4.92
C VAL A 98 4.32 9.82 -4.35
N ALA A 99 5.09 10.30 -3.36
CA ALA A 99 4.92 11.63 -2.80
C ALA A 99 5.17 12.74 -3.83
N SER A 100 6.23 12.63 -4.65
CA SER A 100 6.58 13.62 -5.69
C SER A 100 5.69 13.57 -6.93
N ALA A 101 4.99 12.47 -7.18
CA ALA A 101 4.02 12.35 -8.27
C ALA A 101 2.66 12.97 -7.94
N ARG A 102 2.43 13.43 -6.69
CA ARG A 102 1.23 14.20 -6.33
C ARG A 102 1.32 15.59 -6.94
N PRO A 103 0.27 16.10 -7.63
CA PRO A 103 0.28 17.48 -8.12
C PRO A 103 0.42 18.44 -6.92
N PRO A 104 1.18 19.56 -7.07
CA PRO A 104 1.25 20.54 -6.00
C PRO A 104 -0.15 21.02 -5.66
N THR A 105 -0.48 21.01 -4.37
CA THR A 105 -1.67 21.62 -3.82
C THR A 105 -1.71 23.05 -4.32
N VAL A 106 -2.61 23.34 -5.26
CA VAL A 106 -3.00 24.72 -5.55
C VAL A 106 -3.85 25.15 -4.35
N GLU A 107 -3.18 25.58 -3.28
CA GLU A 107 -3.80 26.48 -2.33
C GLU A 107 -4.27 27.67 -3.16
N SER A 108 -5.59 27.77 -3.35
CA SER A 108 -6.19 29.00 -3.83
C SER A 108 -5.76 30.09 -2.86
N PRO A 109 -5.19 31.22 -3.32
CA PRO A 109 -4.78 32.27 -2.41
C PRO A 109 -5.98 32.69 -1.56
N PRO A 110 -5.81 32.87 -0.24
CA PRO A 110 -6.91 33.27 0.63
C PRO A 110 -7.52 34.57 0.08
N PRO A 111 -8.86 34.74 0.19
CA PRO A 111 -9.49 35.99 -0.20
C PRO A 111 -8.80 37.14 0.55
N ALA A 112 -8.47 38.20 -0.20
CA ALA A 112 -7.72 39.34 0.30
C ALA A 112 -8.28 39.83 1.65
N PRO A 113 -7.44 39.96 2.69
CA PRO A 113 -7.91 40.48 3.97
C PRO A 113 -8.38 41.93 3.80
N ALA A 114 -9.48 42.26 4.46
CA ALA A 114 -9.95 43.64 4.55
C ALA A 114 -8.83 44.55 5.09
N PRO A 115 -8.69 45.79 4.59
CA PRO A 115 -7.59 46.66 4.98
C PRO A 115 -7.64 46.94 6.50
N PRO A 116 -6.49 46.84 7.20
CA PRO A 116 -6.44 47.12 8.63
C PRO A 116 -6.56 48.63 8.90
N PRO A 117 -7.04 49.04 10.09
CA PRO A 117 -7.06 50.44 10.49
C PRO A 117 -5.62 51.00 10.60
N PRO A 118 -5.40 52.27 10.24
CA PRO A 118 -4.06 52.86 10.20
C PRO A 118 -3.47 53.00 11.60
N GLY A 119 -2.28 52.42 11.84
CA GLY A 119 -1.44 52.77 12.99
C GLY A 119 -0.77 51.66 13.80
N SER A 120 -0.77 50.39 13.38
CA SER A 120 -0.02 49.34 14.10
C SER A 120 1.36 49.06 13.45
N PRO A 121 2.46 49.01 14.23
CA PRO A 121 3.79 48.68 13.69
C PRO A 121 3.85 47.23 13.21
N ALA A 122 4.61 46.99 12.15
CA ALA A 122 4.77 45.69 11.53
C ALA A 122 5.24 44.62 12.53
N PRO A 123 4.65 43.40 12.54
CA PRO A 123 5.18 42.28 13.30
C PRO A 123 6.59 41.91 12.77
N PRO A 124 7.53 41.51 13.65
CA PRO A 124 8.81 40.99 13.19
C PRO A 124 8.61 39.75 12.31
N ALA A 125 9.44 39.64 11.27
CA ALA A 125 9.41 38.51 10.34
C ALA A 125 9.37 37.19 11.10
N ALA A 126 8.39 36.34 10.76
CA ALA A 126 8.31 34.99 11.29
C ALA A 126 9.63 34.25 10.98
N PRO A 127 10.19 33.50 11.95
CA PRO A 127 11.35 32.65 11.67
C PRO A 127 11.01 31.68 10.55
N PRO A 128 11.99 31.31 9.70
CA PRO A 128 11.77 30.38 8.60
C PRO A 128 11.16 29.09 9.14
N ALA A 129 10.15 28.58 8.43
CA ALA A 129 9.51 27.30 8.72
C ALA A 129 10.58 26.21 8.92
N PRO A 130 10.41 25.29 9.89
CA PRO A 130 11.38 24.24 10.12
C PRO A 130 11.56 23.42 8.84
N ALA A 131 12.80 23.29 8.40
CA ALA A 131 13.18 22.51 7.23
C ALA A 131 12.62 21.07 7.34
N PRO A 132 11.98 20.52 6.29
CA PRO A 132 11.71 19.09 6.20
C PRO A 132 13.04 18.31 6.26
N ALA A 133 13.12 17.37 7.20
CA ALA A 133 14.32 16.67 7.63
C ALA A 133 15.29 16.27 6.50
N GLU A 134 16.49 16.85 6.52
CA GLU A 134 17.66 16.36 5.81
C GLU A 134 17.99 14.91 6.22
N LEU A 135 18.66 14.16 5.35
CA LEU A 135 19.26 12.90 5.77
C LEU A 135 20.37 13.16 6.78
N ASN A 136 20.00 13.10 8.05
CA ASN A 136 20.92 12.53 9.01
C ASN A 136 21.05 11.05 8.68
N ALA A 137 22.30 10.61 8.51
CA ALA A 137 22.69 9.24 8.74
C ALA A 137 22.00 8.74 10.03
N GLY A 138 20.99 7.88 9.84
CA GLY A 138 20.12 7.41 10.92
C GLY A 138 19.22 8.50 11.52
N SER A 139 17.92 8.44 11.20
CA SER A 139 16.97 8.44 12.32
C SER A 139 17.33 7.20 13.13
N ARG A 140 18.33 7.32 14.01
CA ARG A 140 18.76 6.20 14.84
C ARG A 140 17.57 5.97 15.76
N LEU A 141 16.76 4.99 15.38
CA LEU A 141 15.70 4.45 16.20
C LEU A 141 16.24 4.38 17.63
N LEU A 142 15.45 4.82 18.61
CA LEU A 142 15.92 4.87 19.98
C LEU A 142 16.35 3.46 20.39
N PRO A 143 17.52 3.27 21.00
CA PRO A 143 17.85 1.96 21.54
C PRO A 143 16.76 1.56 22.54
N VAL A 144 16.51 0.26 22.64
CA VAL A 144 15.59 -0.24 23.67
C VAL A 144 16.07 0.27 25.04
N PRO A 145 15.21 0.97 25.82
CA PRO A 145 15.61 1.51 27.11
C PRO A 145 16.12 0.43 28.07
N GLU A 146 16.93 0.84 29.05
CA GLU A 146 17.49 -0.11 30.01
C GLU A 146 16.40 -0.82 30.83
N VAL A 147 16.67 -2.08 31.18
CA VAL A 147 15.71 -2.96 31.86
C VAL A 147 15.17 -2.37 33.17
N ALA A 148 15.99 -1.60 33.91
CA ALA A 148 15.55 -0.94 35.14
C ALA A 148 14.49 0.14 34.86
N ALA A 149 14.71 0.99 33.85
CA ALA A 149 13.75 2.02 33.45
C ALA A 149 12.44 1.41 32.91
N LEU A 150 12.52 0.30 32.16
CA LEU A 150 11.34 -0.43 31.69
C LEU A 150 10.51 -0.99 32.85
N LYS A 151 11.15 -1.50 33.92
CA LYS A 151 10.44 -2.03 35.10
C LYS A 151 9.69 -0.95 35.86
N GLU A 152 10.30 0.22 36.06
CA GLU A 152 9.64 1.35 36.73
C GLU A 152 8.49 1.90 35.90
N ALA A 153 8.68 2.05 34.58
CA ALA A 153 7.62 2.45 33.67
C ALA A 153 6.44 1.44 33.66
N GLU A 154 6.74 0.14 33.67
CA GLU A 154 5.73 -0.93 33.76
C GLU A 154 4.95 -0.91 35.08
N LYS A 155 5.64 -0.66 36.20
CA LYS A 155 4.99 -0.52 37.50
C LYS A 155 4.01 0.65 37.49
N LEU A 156 4.45 1.82 37.03
CA LEU A 156 3.61 3.00 36.93
C LEU A 156 2.41 2.75 36.00
N LEU A 157 2.62 2.14 34.84
CA LEU A 157 1.56 1.83 33.88
C LEU A 157 0.52 0.88 34.48
N LYS A 158 0.95 -0.17 35.18
CA LYS A 158 0.07 -1.13 35.85
C LYS A 158 -0.68 -0.54 37.04
N GLU A 159 -0.09 0.42 37.74
CA GLU A 159 -0.75 1.17 38.81
C GLU A 159 -1.86 2.07 38.24
N LEU A 160 -1.55 2.84 37.18
CA LEU A 160 -2.49 3.76 36.54
C LEU A 160 -3.69 3.06 35.90
N PHE A 161 -3.48 1.89 35.29
CA PHE A 161 -4.52 1.14 34.57
C PHE A 161 -4.89 -0.17 35.27
N LYS A 162 -4.76 -0.24 36.59
CA LYS A 162 -4.94 -1.46 37.40
C LYS A 162 -6.24 -2.21 37.10
N GLU A 163 -7.34 -1.47 36.95
CA GLU A 163 -8.66 -2.05 36.65
C GLU A 163 -8.73 -2.70 35.27
N ASP A 164 -8.08 -2.11 34.27
CA ASP A 164 -8.05 -2.67 32.92
C ASP A 164 -7.09 -3.86 32.82
N TYR A 165 -5.96 -3.84 33.52
CA TYR A 165 -5.05 -4.99 33.64
C TYR A 165 -5.68 -6.18 34.35
N ALA A 166 -6.62 -5.96 35.28
CA ALA A 166 -7.32 -7.03 35.97
C ALA A 166 -8.25 -7.84 35.05
N LYS A 167 -8.70 -7.26 33.93
CA LYS A 167 -9.57 -7.92 32.95
C LYS A 167 -8.75 -8.83 32.04
N LYS A 168 -8.93 -10.15 32.20
CA LYS A 168 -8.15 -11.18 31.48
C LYS A 168 -8.92 -11.84 30.33
N ASP A 169 -10.22 -11.61 30.23
CA ASP A 169 -11.03 -12.10 29.11
C ASP A 169 -10.71 -11.33 27.81
N PRO A 170 -10.98 -11.89 26.63
CA PRO A 170 -10.62 -11.26 25.36
C PRO A 170 -11.17 -9.84 25.19
N ALA A 171 -12.41 -9.57 25.63
CA ALA A 171 -13.01 -8.24 25.48
C ALA A 171 -12.29 -7.22 26.39
N GLY A 172 -11.98 -7.62 27.62
CA GLY A 172 -11.14 -6.85 28.54
C GLY A 172 -9.76 -6.52 27.96
N ARG A 173 -9.08 -7.51 27.38
CA ARG A 173 -7.76 -7.33 26.76
C ARG A 173 -7.81 -6.40 25.53
N LYS A 174 -8.87 -6.49 24.70
CA LYS A 174 -9.10 -5.51 23.61
C LYS A 174 -9.28 -4.09 24.15
N ALA A 175 -10.09 -3.92 25.21
CA ALA A 175 -10.32 -2.62 25.82
C ALA A 175 -9.03 -2.01 26.41
N LEU A 176 -8.21 -2.82 27.09
CA LEU A 176 -6.91 -2.40 27.60
C LEU A 176 -5.99 -1.92 26.47
N SER A 177 -5.85 -2.69 25.39
CA SER A 177 -4.98 -2.31 24.26
C SER A 177 -5.36 -0.94 23.66
N ARG A 178 -6.67 -0.66 23.49
CA ARG A 178 -7.16 0.63 23.01
C ARG A 178 -6.90 1.77 23.99
N THR A 179 -7.07 1.49 25.29
CA THR A 179 -6.83 2.46 26.36
C THR A 179 -5.36 2.87 26.39
N LEU A 180 -4.45 1.90 26.33
CA LEU A 180 -3.00 2.13 26.23
C LEU A 180 -2.65 2.94 24.99
N MET A 181 -3.13 2.52 23.81
CA MET A 181 -2.90 3.26 22.54
C MET A 181 -3.49 4.67 22.53
N GLY A 182 -4.49 4.95 23.37
CA GLY A 182 -5.04 6.28 23.59
C GLY A 182 -4.12 7.23 24.36
N GLN A 183 -3.15 6.71 25.14
CA GLN A 183 -2.20 7.55 25.89
C GLN A 183 -0.91 7.85 25.12
N ARG A 184 -0.77 7.39 23.87
CA ARG A 184 0.46 7.51 23.07
C ARG A 184 1.07 8.91 23.03
N SER A 185 0.25 9.97 23.02
CA SER A 185 0.71 11.36 23.01
C SER A 185 1.28 11.81 24.35
N LYS A 186 0.77 11.25 25.46
CA LYS A 186 1.20 11.60 26.82
C LYS A 186 2.58 11.05 27.17
N VAL A 187 2.99 9.97 26.52
CA VAL A 187 4.28 9.31 26.73
C VAL A 187 5.31 9.69 25.66
N ALA A 188 5.00 10.61 24.75
CA ALA A 188 5.89 10.93 23.62
C ALA A 188 7.28 11.45 24.04
N GLY A 189 7.38 12.13 25.19
CA GLY A 189 8.63 12.64 25.75
C GLY A 189 9.37 11.69 26.71
N ASP A 190 8.83 10.49 26.96
CA ASP A 190 9.42 9.49 27.85
C ASP A 190 9.60 8.16 27.12
N PRO A 191 10.84 7.86 26.64
CA PRO A 191 11.12 6.64 25.89
C PRO A 191 10.81 5.35 26.65
N ALA A 192 11.04 5.28 27.96
CA ALA A 192 10.79 4.05 28.74
C ALA A 192 9.29 3.80 28.86
N SER A 193 8.51 4.83 29.19
CA SER A 193 7.05 4.75 29.23
C SER A 193 6.45 4.45 27.86
N ALA A 194 6.94 5.07 26.79
CA ALA A 194 6.48 4.81 25.43
C ALA A 194 6.75 3.36 25.01
N TYR A 195 7.96 2.83 25.27
CA TYR A 195 8.29 1.45 24.93
C TYR A 195 7.37 0.45 25.62
N VAL A 196 7.22 0.58 26.94
CA VAL A 196 6.37 -0.32 27.74
C VAL A 196 4.90 -0.20 27.32
N LEU A 197 4.43 1.02 27.06
CA LEU A 197 3.05 1.26 26.64
C LEU A 197 2.73 0.55 25.32
N PHE A 198 3.59 0.66 24.30
CA PHE A 198 3.36 -0.03 23.03
C PHE A 198 3.53 -1.54 23.17
N ARG A 199 4.54 -2.02 23.91
CA ARG A 199 4.73 -3.45 24.19
C ARG A 199 3.50 -4.07 24.86
N ASP A 200 3.02 -3.46 25.94
CA ASP A 200 1.85 -3.97 26.68
C ASP A 200 0.55 -3.81 25.87
N ALA A 201 0.46 -2.80 25.00
CA ALA A 201 -0.64 -2.68 24.04
C ALA A 201 -0.64 -3.82 23.01
N VAL A 202 0.54 -4.20 22.48
CA VAL A 202 0.69 -5.39 21.60
C VAL A 202 0.25 -6.65 22.34
N ASP A 203 0.76 -6.88 23.55
CA ASP A 203 0.43 -8.06 24.34
C ASP A 203 -1.06 -8.13 24.67
N ALA A 204 -1.67 -7.01 25.04
CA ALA A 204 -3.11 -6.91 25.28
C ALA A 204 -3.92 -7.17 24.00
N ALA A 205 -3.51 -6.61 22.86
CA ALA A 205 -4.18 -6.83 21.58
C ALA A 205 -4.08 -8.29 21.13
N VAL A 206 -2.91 -8.92 21.27
CA VAL A 206 -2.69 -10.34 20.96
C VAL A 206 -3.55 -11.24 21.84
N GLN A 207 -3.56 -11.01 23.15
CA GLN A 207 -4.41 -11.77 24.09
C GLN A 207 -5.91 -11.53 23.86
N GLY A 208 -6.27 -10.34 23.38
CA GLY A 208 -7.61 -10.01 22.96
C GLY A 208 -8.00 -10.58 21.59
N ASN A 209 -7.05 -11.11 20.82
CA ASN A 209 -7.23 -11.48 19.42
C ASN A 209 -7.69 -10.30 18.54
N ASP A 210 -7.06 -9.14 18.71
CA ASP A 210 -7.25 -7.90 17.92
C ASP A 210 -6.01 -7.64 17.06
N LEU A 211 -5.93 -8.34 15.91
CA LEU A 211 -4.79 -8.28 14.99
C LEU A 211 -4.48 -6.85 14.53
N VAL A 212 -5.53 -6.08 14.20
CA VAL A 212 -5.39 -4.70 13.72
C VAL A 212 -4.73 -3.83 14.79
N MET A 213 -5.18 -3.92 16.04
CA MET A 213 -4.59 -3.14 17.13
C MET A 213 -3.17 -3.59 17.46
N ALA A 214 -2.88 -4.90 17.39
CA ALA A 214 -1.53 -5.42 17.60
C ALA A 214 -0.55 -4.87 16.58
N PHE A 215 -0.91 -4.86 15.28
CA PHE A 215 -0.07 -4.33 14.22
C PHE A 215 0.11 -2.82 14.34
N ARG A 216 -0.95 -2.07 14.66
CA ARG A 216 -0.84 -0.62 14.92
C ARG A 216 0.13 -0.30 16.07
N ALA A 217 0.06 -1.04 17.17
CA ALA A 217 0.97 -0.85 18.30
C ALA A 217 2.41 -1.26 17.95
N LEU A 218 2.60 -2.30 17.13
CA LEU A 218 3.90 -2.68 16.60
C LEU A 218 4.49 -1.64 15.65
N ASP A 219 3.67 -0.95 14.86
CA ASP A 219 4.12 0.12 13.96
C ASP A 219 4.60 1.34 14.75
N GLU A 220 3.88 1.71 15.81
CA GLU A 220 4.34 2.75 16.74
C GLU A 220 5.63 2.35 17.48
N LEU A 221 5.77 1.09 17.88
CA LEU A 221 6.97 0.59 18.52
C LEU A 221 8.17 0.62 17.55
N SER A 222 8.00 0.08 16.35
CA SER A 222 9.07 -0.07 15.34
C SER A 222 9.44 1.24 14.64
N SER A 223 8.56 2.24 14.62
CA SER A 223 8.89 3.58 14.14
C SER A 223 9.73 4.40 15.11
N ARG A 224 9.76 4.02 16.40
CA ARG A 224 10.44 4.78 17.45
C ARG A 224 11.69 4.10 18.01
N PHE A 225 11.70 2.76 18.07
CA PHE A 225 12.74 1.99 18.75
C PHE A 225 13.46 1.01 17.83
N ASP A 226 14.74 0.77 18.10
CA ASP A 226 15.60 -0.15 17.35
C ASP A 226 15.23 -1.58 17.72
N VAL A 227 14.15 -2.06 17.12
CA VAL A 227 13.59 -3.40 17.33
C VAL A 227 13.49 -4.15 16.01
N ASP A 228 13.54 -5.48 16.08
CA ASP A 228 13.24 -6.34 14.94
C ASP A 228 11.72 -6.39 14.71
N GLY A 229 11.19 -5.34 14.08
CA GLY A 229 9.76 -5.22 13.75
C GLY A 229 9.19 -6.42 13.01
N PRO A 230 9.83 -6.93 11.94
CA PRO A 230 9.42 -8.15 11.26
C PRO A 230 9.33 -9.38 12.20
N ALA A 231 10.32 -9.61 13.06
CA ALA A 231 10.28 -10.72 14.02
C ALA A 231 9.12 -10.56 15.02
N LEU A 232 8.88 -9.33 15.51
CA LEU A 232 7.77 -9.04 16.42
C LEU A 232 6.40 -9.26 15.75
N ARG A 233 6.22 -8.82 14.50
CA ARG A 233 4.99 -9.07 13.73
C ARG A 233 4.75 -10.56 13.52
N LEU A 234 5.79 -11.33 13.19
CA LEU A 234 5.69 -12.78 13.04
C LEU A 234 5.34 -13.47 14.37
N ALA A 235 5.90 -13.03 15.49
CA ALA A 235 5.58 -13.54 16.82
C ALA A 235 4.12 -13.24 17.20
N ALA A 236 3.62 -12.04 16.89
CA ALA A 236 2.23 -11.65 17.09
C ALA A 236 1.28 -12.52 16.26
N LEU A 237 1.54 -12.69 14.95
CA LEU A 237 0.75 -13.55 14.07
C LEU A 237 0.74 -15.00 14.53
N THR A 238 1.89 -15.52 14.96
CA THR A 238 2.01 -16.88 15.49
C THR A 238 1.13 -17.07 16.74
N SER A 239 1.08 -16.06 17.60
CA SER A 239 0.26 -16.10 18.82
C SER A 239 -1.22 -15.96 18.51
N LEU A 240 -1.61 -14.99 17.68
CA LEU A 240 -2.98 -14.78 17.21
C LEU A 240 -3.52 -16.03 16.48
N GLY A 241 -2.69 -16.69 15.67
CA GLY A 241 -3.03 -17.92 14.97
C GLY A 241 -3.38 -19.10 15.90
N LYS A 242 -2.88 -19.10 17.13
CA LYS A 242 -3.21 -20.12 18.15
C LYS A 242 -4.53 -19.82 18.84
N THR A 243 -4.96 -18.57 18.92
CA THR A 243 -6.13 -18.13 19.70
C THR A 243 -7.32 -17.74 18.84
N ALA A 244 -7.15 -17.42 17.56
CA ALA A 244 -8.24 -17.07 16.66
C ALA A 244 -9.24 -18.22 16.51
N ARG A 245 -10.54 -17.91 16.58
CA ARG A 245 -11.61 -18.91 16.53
C ARG A 245 -12.72 -18.55 15.55
N THR A 246 -12.99 -17.26 15.34
CA THR A 246 -14.09 -16.84 14.47
C THR A 246 -13.68 -16.81 13.00
N PRO A 247 -14.63 -17.01 12.06
CA PRO A 247 -14.36 -16.88 10.62
C PRO A 247 -13.69 -15.58 10.23
N GLY A 248 -14.11 -14.45 10.81
CA GLY A 248 -13.53 -13.13 10.52
C GLY A 248 -12.07 -13.00 10.99
N GLU A 249 -11.75 -13.50 12.18
CA GLU A 249 -10.38 -13.48 12.71
C GLU A 249 -9.44 -14.37 11.88
N LEU A 250 -9.92 -15.55 11.48
CA LEU A 250 -9.18 -16.49 10.64
C LEU A 250 -9.02 -15.95 9.21
N GLY A 251 -10.04 -15.29 8.67
CA GLY A 251 -9.96 -14.59 7.38
C GLY A 251 -8.90 -13.49 7.40
N LEU A 252 -8.92 -12.64 8.43
CA LEU A 252 -7.94 -11.56 8.59
C LEU A 252 -6.51 -12.08 8.76
N LEU A 253 -6.31 -13.21 9.46
CA LEU A 253 -5.00 -13.86 9.54
C LEU A 253 -4.53 -14.36 8.17
N ALA A 254 -5.42 -14.96 7.38
CA ALA A 254 -5.08 -15.42 6.03
C ALA A 254 -4.66 -14.25 5.13
N GLU A 255 -5.42 -13.17 5.15
CA GLU A 255 -5.14 -11.94 4.40
C GLU A 255 -3.83 -11.29 4.83
N THR A 256 -3.55 -11.23 6.13
CA THR A 256 -2.29 -10.68 6.64
C THR A 256 -1.09 -11.51 6.17
N HIS A 257 -1.26 -12.83 6.07
CA HIS A 257 -0.24 -13.70 5.49
C HIS A 257 -0.08 -13.55 3.97
N PHE A 258 -1.08 -13.06 3.22
CA PHE A 258 -0.89 -12.67 1.82
C PHE A 258 0.00 -11.45 1.68
N ASN A 259 -0.16 -10.44 2.55
CA ASN A 259 0.71 -9.27 2.52
C ASN A 259 2.17 -9.66 2.79
N LEU A 260 2.40 -10.55 3.77
CA LEU A 260 3.73 -11.10 4.02
C LEU A 260 4.25 -11.92 2.84
N LEU A 261 3.39 -12.70 2.18
CA LEU A 261 3.75 -13.40 0.95
C LEU A 261 4.26 -12.41 -0.11
N ASP A 262 3.52 -11.33 -0.38
CA ASP A 262 3.92 -10.30 -1.35
C ASP A 262 5.23 -9.62 -0.98
N GLU A 263 5.39 -9.24 0.30
CA GLU A 263 6.64 -8.66 0.80
C GLU A 263 7.82 -9.61 0.59
N HIS A 264 7.67 -10.88 0.97
CA HIS A 264 8.73 -11.88 0.78
C HIS A 264 9.02 -12.16 -0.70
N LEU A 265 7.99 -12.19 -1.55
CA LEU A 265 8.15 -12.33 -2.99
C LEU A 265 8.89 -11.12 -3.57
N ALA A 266 8.50 -9.89 -3.24
CA ALA A 266 9.22 -8.69 -3.69
C ALA A 266 10.70 -8.72 -3.29
N MET A 267 11.01 -9.39 -2.17
CA MET A 267 12.37 -9.52 -1.62
C MET A 267 13.17 -10.74 -2.07
N ASP A 268 12.67 -11.56 -2.99
CA ASP A 268 13.28 -12.85 -3.37
C ASP A 268 13.47 -13.83 -2.18
N GLN A 269 12.72 -13.64 -1.08
CA GLN A 269 12.76 -14.48 0.11
C GLN A 269 11.81 -15.68 -0.04
N TYR A 270 12.05 -16.51 -1.06
CA TYR A 270 11.12 -17.57 -1.47
C TYR A 270 10.81 -18.61 -0.40
N SER A 271 11.74 -18.91 0.52
CA SER A 271 11.47 -19.81 1.65
C SER A 271 10.50 -19.19 2.67
N ALA A 272 10.60 -17.89 2.92
CA ALA A 272 9.68 -17.18 3.81
C ALA A 272 8.31 -16.97 3.15
N ALA A 273 8.30 -16.68 1.84
CA ALA A 273 7.10 -16.64 1.01
C ALA A 273 6.31 -17.95 1.08
N ASP A 274 6.98 -19.10 0.93
CA ASP A 274 6.33 -20.42 1.03
C ASP A 274 5.65 -20.64 2.39
N LYS A 275 6.32 -20.28 3.48
CA LYS A 275 5.76 -20.35 4.84
C LYS A 275 4.55 -19.43 5.01
N ALA A 276 4.63 -18.19 4.51
CA ALA A 276 3.52 -17.24 4.56
C ALA A 276 2.32 -17.75 3.76
N ALA A 277 2.53 -18.26 2.55
CA ALA A 277 1.47 -18.83 1.72
C ALA A 277 0.83 -20.08 2.35
N ALA A 278 1.62 -20.95 2.97
CA ALA A 278 1.11 -22.12 3.70
C ALA A 278 0.22 -21.71 4.89
N ALA A 279 0.64 -20.69 5.64
CA ALA A 279 -0.15 -20.12 6.73
C ALA A 279 -1.45 -19.47 6.22
N ALA A 280 -1.39 -18.74 5.10
CA ALA A 280 -2.56 -18.14 4.48
C ALA A 280 -3.59 -19.22 4.07
N ILE A 281 -3.14 -20.30 3.41
CA ILE A 281 -4.01 -21.44 3.06
C ILE A 281 -4.62 -22.07 4.32
N LEU A 282 -3.82 -22.28 5.38
CA LEU A 282 -4.29 -22.87 6.63
C LEU A 282 -5.43 -22.04 7.23
N PHE A 283 -5.24 -20.73 7.37
CA PHE A 283 -6.24 -19.86 7.99
C PHE A 283 -7.45 -19.61 7.08
N ALA A 284 -7.26 -19.54 5.76
CA ALA A 284 -8.34 -19.45 4.78
C ALA A 284 -9.26 -20.68 4.82
N LYS A 285 -8.68 -21.89 4.93
CA LYS A 285 -9.46 -23.11 5.09
C LYS A 285 -10.22 -23.12 6.42
N LYS A 286 -9.55 -22.72 7.50
CA LYS A 286 -10.17 -22.66 8.84
C LYS A 286 -11.28 -21.62 8.95
N SER A 287 -11.22 -20.53 8.17
CA SER A 287 -12.28 -19.52 8.18
C SER A 287 -13.58 -20.02 7.52
N GLY A 288 -13.53 -21.09 6.73
CA GLY A 288 -14.66 -21.63 5.98
C GLY A 288 -14.99 -20.85 4.69
N SER A 289 -14.18 -19.85 4.32
CA SER A 289 -14.38 -19.08 3.09
C SER A 289 -13.77 -19.81 1.89
N LEU A 290 -14.63 -20.40 1.06
CA LEU A 290 -14.22 -21.04 -0.20
C LEU A 290 -13.52 -20.05 -1.16
N PRO A 291 -14.02 -18.82 -1.37
CA PRO A 291 -13.32 -17.84 -2.20
C PRO A 291 -11.92 -17.49 -1.69
N LEU A 292 -11.78 -17.29 -0.37
CA LEU A 292 -10.49 -16.99 0.25
C LEU A 292 -9.52 -18.17 0.15
N THR A 293 -10.02 -19.40 0.27
CA THR A 293 -9.22 -20.62 0.10
C THR A 293 -8.74 -20.78 -1.34
N ALA A 294 -9.62 -20.53 -2.31
CA ALA A 294 -9.26 -20.58 -3.73
C ALA A 294 -8.18 -19.54 -4.06
N LEU A 295 -8.35 -18.30 -3.57
CA LEU A 295 -7.35 -17.25 -3.68
C LEU A 295 -6.02 -17.67 -3.05
N ALA A 296 -6.03 -18.26 -1.84
CA ALA A 296 -4.81 -18.69 -1.17
C ALA A 296 -4.03 -19.75 -1.96
N LEU A 297 -4.72 -20.69 -2.58
CA LEU A 297 -4.13 -21.73 -3.41
C LEU A 297 -3.56 -21.16 -4.71
N GLU A 298 -4.28 -20.23 -5.36
CA GLU A 298 -3.80 -19.52 -6.54
C GLU A 298 -2.53 -18.72 -6.23
N ARG A 299 -2.54 -17.96 -5.14
CA ARG A 299 -1.40 -17.14 -4.70
C ARG A 299 -0.19 -17.99 -4.34
N LYS A 300 -0.39 -19.19 -3.76
CA LYS A 300 0.68 -20.18 -3.55
C LYS A 300 1.27 -20.67 -4.88
N LYS A 301 0.42 -20.96 -5.87
CA LYS A 301 0.87 -21.39 -7.21
C LYS A 301 1.70 -20.29 -7.88
N ASP A 302 1.26 -19.03 -7.79
CA ASP A 302 2.01 -17.88 -8.30
C ASP A 302 3.38 -17.76 -7.61
N ALA A 303 3.42 -17.94 -6.28
CA ALA A 303 4.66 -17.93 -5.51
C ALA A 303 5.63 -19.06 -5.92
N ASP A 304 5.11 -20.26 -6.18
CA ASP A 304 5.90 -21.40 -6.63
C ASP A 304 6.47 -21.19 -8.04
N GLU A 305 5.67 -20.63 -8.96
CA GLU A 305 6.14 -20.24 -10.29
C GLU A 305 7.25 -19.18 -10.18
N ALA A 306 7.08 -18.18 -9.32
CA ALA A 306 8.08 -17.15 -9.09
C ALA A 306 9.38 -17.71 -8.49
N ALA A 307 9.29 -18.66 -7.55
CA ALA A 307 10.43 -19.32 -6.96
C ALA A 307 11.19 -20.18 -7.98
N ALA A 308 10.46 -20.93 -8.82
CA ALA A 308 11.06 -21.72 -9.89
C ALA A 308 11.81 -20.84 -10.89
N ARG A 309 11.23 -19.70 -11.30
CA ARG A 309 11.88 -18.75 -12.19
C ARG A 309 13.12 -18.13 -11.57
N PHE A 310 13.08 -17.73 -10.30
CA PHE A 310 14.28 -17.18 -9.64
C PHE A 310 15.42 -18.19 -9.54
N ARG A 311 15.14 -19.46 -9.22
CA ARG A 311 16.18 -20.51 -9.23
C ARG A 311 16.84 -20.65 -10.60
N ALA A 312 16.09 -20.44 -11.69
CA ALA A 312 16.62 -20.44 -13.04
C ALA A 312 17.44 -19.18 -13.39
N MET A 313 17.39 -18.11 -12.59
CA MET A 313 18.10 -16.85 -12.86
C MET A 313 19.59 -16.89 -12.53
N LYS A 314 20.11 -17.95 -11.88
CA LYS A 314 21.52 -18.00 -11.45
C LYS A 314 22.50 -17.66 -12.57
N GLY A 315 22.41 -18.35 -13.71
CA GLY A 315 23.30 -18.08 -14.86
C GLY A 315 23.05 -16.72 -15.51
N VAL A 316 21.82 -16.21 -15.46
CA VAL A 316 21.46 -14.88 -15.97
C VAL A 316 22.14 -13.79 -15.12
N LEU A 317 22.10 -13.94 -13.80
CA LEU A 317 22.72 -13.02 -12.84
C LEU A 317 24.26 -13.01 -13.00
N GLU A 318 24.88 -14.19 -13.12
CA GLU A 318 26.32 -14.33 -13.37
C GLU A 318 26.74 -13.61 -14.66
N ALA A 319 25.98 -13.80 -15.75
CA ALA A 319 26.23 -13.16 -17.02
C ALA A 319 26.05 -11.63 -16.97
N LEU A 320 25.03 -11.11 -16.27
CA LEU A 320 24.83 -9.67 -16.11
C LEU A 320 25.87 -9.00 -15.21
N ALA A 321 26.37 -9.72 -14.21
CA ALA A 321 27.46 -9.23 -13.38
C ALA A 321 28.76 -9.08 -14.18
N ALA A 322 29.04 -10.01 -15.10
CA ALA A 322 30.19 -9.94 -16.00
C ALA A 322 29.99 -8.92 -17.14
N ASN A 323 28.81 -8.89 -17.76
CA ASN A 323 28.46 -8.00 -18.86
C ASN A 323 27.03 -7.46 -18.70
N PRO A 324 26.87 -6.22 -18.20
CA PRO A 324 25.56 -5.58 -18.02
C PRO A 324 24.73 -5.41 -19.30
N ASP A 325 25.35 -5.44 -20.48
CA ASP A 325 24.69 -5.25 -21.78
C ASP A 325 24.48 -6.58 -22.53
N HIS A 326 24.64 -7.73 -21.86
CA HIS A 326 24.41 -9.05 -22.47
C HIS A 326 22.94 -9.19 -22.92
N PRO A 327 22.62 -9.31 -24.23
CA PRO A 327 21.25 -9.19 -24.72
C PRO A 327 20.30 -10.27 -24.22
N GLU A 328 20.73 -11.54 -24.21
CA GLU A 328 19.90 -12.66 -23.73
C GLU A 328 19.64 -12.56 -22.21
N SER A 329 20.64 -12.11 -21.45
CA SER A 329 20.49 -12.00 -20.00
C SER A 329 19.63 -10.79 -19.62
N ASN A 330 19.71 -9.70 -20.39
CA ASN A 330 18.80 -8.58 -20.27
C ASN A 330 17.37 -9.00 -20.63
N LEU A 331 17.16 -9.82 -21.66
CA LEU A 331 15.84 -10.35 -21.98
C LEU A 331 15.25 -11.17 -20.80
N GLU A 332 16.01 -12.11 -20.26
CA GLU A 332 15.53 -12.97 -19.17
C GLU A 332 15.33 -12.20 -17.86
N MET A 333 16.22 -11.25 -17.54
CA MET A 333 16.02 -10.35 -16.39
C MET A 333 14.78 -9.46 -16.56
N GLY A 334 14.57 -8.90 -17.75
CA GLY A 334 13.38 -8.11 -18.05
C GLY A 334 12.10 -8.92 -17.95
N ARG A 335 12.10 -10.17 -18.45
CA ARG A 335 10.98 -11.11 -18.29
C ARG A 335 10.73 -11.44 -16.83
N PHE A 336 11.77 -11.70 -16.05
CA PHE A 336 11.63 -11.96 -14.62
C PHE A 336 11.02 -10.75 -13.90
N LEU A 337 11.54 -9.54 -14.10
CA LEU A 337 11.03 -8.34 -13.46
C LEU A 337 9.59 -8.00 -13.90
N CYS A 338 9.30 -7.93 -15.20
CA CYS A 338 7.96 -7.59 -15.67
C CYS A 338 6.95 -8.72 -15.44
N PHE A 339 7.28 -9.94 -15.85
CA PHE A 339 6.30 -11.03 -15.96
C PHE A 339 6.25 -11.93 -14.73
N THR A 340 7.21 -11.82 -13.80
CA THR A 340 7.21 -12.58 -12.54
C THR A 340 7.07 -11.69 -11.33
N LYS A 341 7.71 -10.52 -11.31
CA LYS A 341 7.60 -9.59 -10.18
C LYS A 341 6.52 -8.52 -10.36
N GLY A 342 6.03 -8.31 -11.59
CA GLY A 342 5.18 -7.16 -11.89
C GLY A 342 5.90 -5.81 -11.77
N ASN A 343 7.24 -5.80 -11.75
CA ASN A 343 8.06 -4.61 -11.63
C ASN A 343 8.41 -4.05 -13.02
N TRP A 344 7.47 -3.30 -13.59
CA TRP A 344 7.57 -2.76 -14.94
C TRP A 344 8.59 -1.64 -15.06
N ASP A 345 8.68 -0.75 -14.07
CA ASP A 345 9.63 0.37 -14.05
C ASP A 345 11.07 -0.09 -14.29
N LEU A 346 11.50 -1.15 -13.58
CA LEU A 346 12.82 -1.75 -13.75
C LEU A 346 12.88 -2.66 -14.99
N GLY A 347 11.90 -3.57 -15.13
CA GLY A 347 11.95 -4.61 -16.14
C GLY A 347 11.94 -4.11 -17.58
N LEU A 348 11.23 -3.01 -17.88
CA LEU A 348 11.18 -2.43 -19.22
C LEU A 348 12.57 -2.06 -19.75
N ARG A 349 13.48 -1.61 -18.88
CA ARG A 349 14.85 -1.26 -19.31
C ARG A 349 15.66 -2.47 -19.73
N PHE A 350 15.53 -3.56 -18.99
CA PHE A 350 16.14 -4.83 -19.34
C PHE A 350 15.53 -5.39 -20.64
N LEU A 351 14.20 -5.30 -20.80
CA LEU A 351 13.55 -5.69 -22.06
C LEU A 351 14.00 -4.84 -23.26
N ALA A 352 14.22 -3.53 -23.09
CA ALA A 352 14.73 -2.64 -24.14
C ALA A 352 16.16 -2.98 -24.59
N LYS A 353 16.97 -3.59 -23.70
CA LYS A 353 18.29 -4.14 -24.01
C LYS A 353 18.26 -5.62 -24.44
N GLY A 354 17.08 -6.25 -24.41
CA GLY A 354 16.89 -7.65 -24.70
C GLY A 354 17.06 -8.01 -26.18
N SER A 355 17.18 -9.32 -26.44
CA SER A 355 17.28 -9.89 -27.79
C SER A 355 15.94 -10.05 -28.52
N ASP A 356 14.81 -10.08 -27.80
CA ASP A 356 13.46 -10.22 -28.38
C ASP A 356 12.99 -8.90 -29.02
N PRO A 357 12.80 -8.83 -30.36
CA PRO A 357 12.47 -7.57 -31.03
C PRO A 357 11.12 -6.97 -30.63
N ALA A 358 10.12 -7.81 -30.33
CA ALA A 358 8.77 -7.34 -30.00
C ALA A 358 8.77 -6.68 -28.61
N LEU A 359 9.34 -7.37 -27.62
CA LEU A 359 9.47 -6.85 -26.26
C LEU A 359 10.40 -5.63 -26.21
N LYS A 360 11.50 -5.67 -26.96
CA LYS A 360 12.42 -4.53 -27.06
C LYS A 360 11.73 -3.28 -27.59
N ASN A 361 10.94 -3.42 -28.66
CA ASN A 361 10.23 -2.30 -29.26
C ASN A 361 9.15 -1.74 -28.33
N LEU A 362 8.33 -2.59 -27.70
CA LEU A 362 7.30 -2.15 -26.76
C LEU A 362 7.92 -1.47 -25.54
N ALA A 363 8.98 -2.05 -24.97
CA ALA A 363 9.62 -1.48 -23.80
C ALA A 363 10.34 -0.15 -24.11
N SER A 364 10.97 -0.05 -25.29
CA SER A 364 11.56 1.21 -25.75
C SER A 364 10.49 2.28 -25.96
N ALA A 365 9.36 1.94 -26.59
CA ALA A 365 8.26 2.87 -26.82
C ALA A 365 7.59 3.34 -25.53
N GLU A 366 7.50 2.49 -24.50
CA GLU A 366 6.98 2.90 -23.20
C GLU A 366 7.95 3.82 -22.45
N SER A 367 9.25 3.55 -22.57
CA SER A 367 10.30 4.31 -21.87
C SER A 367 10.46 5.77 -22.32
N THR A 368 9.94 6.15 -23.49
CA THR A 368 10.00 7.53 -24.01
C THR A 368 8.97 8.47 -23.39
N GLY A 369 8.03 7.95 -22.57
CA GLY A 369 7.02 8.78 -21.91
C GLY A 369 6.03 9.42 -22.88
N LEU A 370 5.48 8.61 -23.80
CA LEU A 370 4.54 9.04 -24.84
C LEU A 370 3.42 9.95 -24.27
N THR A 371 3.33 11.18 -24.76
CA THR A 371 2.32 12.16 -24.32
C THR A 371 1.08 12.19 -25.23
N GLU A 372 1.18 11.69 -26.45
CA GLU A 372 0.06 11.64 -27.39
C GLU A 372 -0.86 10.44 -27.13
N ASN A 373 -2.17 10.68 -27.09
CA ASN A 373 -3.16 9.64 -26.79
C ASN A 373 -3.18 8.49 -27.82
N PRO A 374 -3.13 8.73 -29.15
CA PRO A 374 -3.10 7.65 -30.13
C PRO A 374 -1.88 6.73 -29.98
N GLU A 375 -0.72 7.29 -29.64
CA GLU A 375 0.51 6.52 -29.43
C GLU A 375 0.46 5.71 -28.13
N ARG A 376 -0.07 6.28 -27.04
CA ARG A 376 -0.33 5.57 -25.78
C ARG A 376 -1.33 4.42 -25.97
N GLN A 377 -2.37 4.63 -26.77
CA GLN A 377 -3.32 3.56 -27.08
C GLN A 377 -2.63 2.45 -27.89
N LYS A 378 -1.81 2.77 -28.90
CA LYS A 378 -1.06 1.78 -29.67
C LYS A 378 -0.10 0.97 -28.79
N LEU A 379 0.51 1.61 -27.78
CA LEU A 379 1.33 0.92 -26.79
C LEU A 379 0.51 -0.06 -25.95
N ALA A 380 -0.65 0.38 -25.44
CA ALA A 380 -1.56 -0.48 -24.68
C ALA A 380 -2.07 -1.66 -25.52
N ASP A 381 -2.34 -1.44 -26.82
CA ASP A 381 -2.70 -2.48 -27.79
C ASP A 381 -1.61 -3.54 -27.92
N GLY A 382 -0.34 -3.12 -28.05
CA GLY A 382 0.78 -4.04 -28.18
C GLY A 382 0.94 -4.97 -26.97
N TRP A 383 0.85 -4.43 -25.75
CA TRP A 383 0.89 -5.25 -24.53
C TRP A 383 -0.34 -6.16 -24.40
N PHE A 384 -1.52 -5.67 -24.79
CA PHE A 384 -2.75 -6.47 -24.81
C PHE A 384 -2.69 -7.65 -25.79
N GLU A 385 -2.07 -7.48 -26.96
CA GLU A 385 -1.87 -8.57 -27.92
C GLU A 385 -0.98 -9.68 -27.36
N LEU A 386 0.06 -9.34 -26.61
CA LEU A 386 0.88 -10.30 -25.90
C LEU A 386 0.07 -11.04 -24.82
N PHE A 387 -0.74 -10.31 -24.05
CA PHE A 387 -1.65 -10.88 -23.06
C PHE A 387 -2.63 -11.89 -23.69
N GLN A 388 -3.22 -11.58 -24.85
CA GLN A 388 -4.18 -12.47 -25.50
C GLN A 388 -3.58 -13.81 -25.90
N LYS A 389 -2.34 -13.78 -26.41
CA LYS A 389 -1.62 -14.97 -26.89
C LYS A 389 -1.05 -15.84 -25.77
N GLU A 390 -0.89 -15.28 -24.57
CA GLU A 390 -0.33 -15.99 -23.43
C GLU A 390 -1.36 -16.97 -22.83
N PRO A 391 -1.01 -18.24 -22.54
CA PRO A 391 -1.88 -19.15 -21.79
C PRO A 391 -2.01 -18.73 -20.32
N PRO A 392 -3.00 -19.23 -19.55
CA PRO A 392 -3.14 -18.90 -18.13
C PRO A 392 -1.86 -19.20 -17.32
N SER A 393 -1.18 -18.15 -16.86
CA SER A 393 0.10 -18.17 -16.16
C SER A 393 0.30 -16.89 -15.34
N LEU A 394 1.29 -16.86 -14.43
CA LEU A 394 1.67 -15.63 -13.73
C LEU A 394 2.08 -14.52 -14.71
N LYS A 395 2.72 -14.90 -15.82
CA LYS A 395 3.05 -13.98 -16.92
C LYS A 395 1.81 -13.36 -17.55
N LYS A 396 0.76 -14.15 -17.82
CA LYS A 396 -0.51 -13.63 -18.36
C LYS A 396 -1.14 -12.61 -17.42
N LYS A 397 -1.15 -12.91 -16.12
CA LYS A 397 -1.68 -12.03 -15.08
C LYS A 397 -0.96 -10.68 -15.08
N HIS A 398 0.37 -10.67 -14.99
CA HIS A 398 1.15 -9.43 -14.98
C HIS A 398 1.04 -8.64 -16.30
N LEU A 399 1.10 -9.30 -17.45
CA LEU A 399 0.86 -8.66 -18.76
C LEU A 399 -0.51 -7.97 -18.80
N GLY A 400 -1.54 -8.64 -18.30
CA GLY A 400 -2.89 -8.11 -18.31
C GLY A 400 -3.09 -6.93 -17.36
N LEU A 401 -2.47 -6.98 -16.17
CA LEU A 401 -2.48 -5.87 -15.21
C LEU A 401 -1.79 -4.62 -15.78
N HIS A 402 -0.66 -4.81 -16.44
CA HIS A 402 0.08 -3.72 -17.09
C HIS A 402 -0.71 -3.08 -18.23
N ALA A 403 -1.23 -3.91 -19.14
CA ALA A 403 -2.05 -3.43 -20.24
C ALA A 403 -3.28 -2.64 -19.74
N ARG A 404 -3.88 -3.05 -18.61
CA ARG A 404 -4.97 -2.30 -17.99
C ARG A 404 -4.53 -0.92 -17.53
N GLY A 405 -3.43 -0.81 -16.77
CA GLY A 405 -2.95 0.48 -16.28
C GLY A 405 -2.71 1.47 -17.43
N LEU A 406 -2.17 0.97 -18.55
CA LEU A 406 -2.00 1.76 -19.77
C LEU A 406 -3.34 2.21 -20.35
N TYR A 407 -4.32 1.30 -20.49
CA TYR A 407 -5.66 1.67 -20.97
C TYR A 407 -6.37 2.66 -20.06
N GLU A 408 -6.33 2.47 -18.74
CA GLU A 408 -6.91 3.39 -17.75
C GLU A 408 -6.31 4.80 -17.87
N SER A 409 -4.99 4.90 -18.10
CA SER A 409 -4.31 6.19 -18.30
C SER A 409 -4.77 6.94 -19.57
N THR A 410 -5.32 6.23 -20.56
CA THR A 410 -5.81 6.80 -21.82
C THR A 410 -7.32 7.06 -21.84
N LEU A 411 -8.07 6.41 -20.94
CA LEU A 411 -9.53 6.38 -20.94
C LEU A 411 -10.14 7.78 -20.81
N ALA A 412 -9.56 8.64 -19.96
CA ALA A 412 -10.06 9.99 -19.71
C ALA A 412 -10.08 10.89 -20.96
N ALA A 413 -9.13 10.68 -21.88
CA ALA A 413 -9.01 11.45 -23.11
C ALA A 413 -9.58 10.71 -24.34
N ALA A 414 -10.14 9.51 -24.17
CA ALA A 414 -10.74 8.73 -25.25
C ALA A 414 -12.19 9.16 -25.51
N THR A 415 -12.60 9.20 -26.78
CA THR A 415 -13.96 9.59 -27.20
C THR A 415 -14.55 8.60 -28.21
N GLY A 416 -15.89 8.63 -28.35
CA GLY A 416 -16.62 7.84 -29.34
C GLY A 416 -16.31 6.33 -29.31
N LEU A 417 -16.15 5.72 -30.49
CA LEU A 417 -15.85 4.30 -30.64
C LEU A 417 -14.46 3.92 -30.06
N GLY A 418 -13.53 4.86 -29.96
CA GLY A 418 -12.22 4.64 -29.32
C GLY A 418 -12.36 4.33 -27.83
N LYS A 419 -13.23 5.08 -27.13
CA LYS A 419 -13.57 4.83 -25.72
C LYS A 419 -14.24 3.46 -25.54
N ALA A 420 -15.25 3.15 -26.36
CA ALA A 420 -15.95 1.86 -26.31
C ALA A 420 -15.01 0.66 -26.52
N ARG A 421 -14.01 0.80 -27.40
CA ARG A 421 -12.97 -0.23 -27.62
C ARG A 421 -12.08 -0.43 -26.38
N ILE A 422 -11.69 0.65 -25.70
CA ILE A 422 -10.89 0.60 -24.48
C ILE A 422 -11.68 -0.09 -23.35
N GLU A 423 -12.94 0.33 -23.14
CA GLU A 423 -13.83 -0.26 -22.14
C GLU A 423 -13.98 -1.79 -22.34
N LYS A 424 -14.26 -2.22 -23.58
CA LYS A 424 -14.36 -3.64 -23.93
C LYS A 424 -13.06 -4.43 -23.67
N ARG A 425 -11.89 -3.79 -23.80
CA ARG A 425 -10.60 -4.44 -23.52
C ARG A 425 -10.32 -4.51 -22.02
N LEU A 426 -10.69 -3.48 -21.26
CA LEU A 426 -10.60 -3.49 -19.80
C LEU A 426 -11.45 -4.61 -19.18
N GLU A 427 -12.62 -4.91 -19.77
CA GLU A 427 -13.46 -6.06 -19.39
C GLU A 427 -12.77 -7.42 -19.60
N ALA A 428 -11.94 -7.54 -20.64
CA ALA A 428 -11.23 -8.77 -20.99
C ALA A 428 -9.92 -8.97 -20.19
N LEU A 429 -9.43 -7.94 -19.52
CA LEU A 429 -8.19 -7.96 -18.76
C LEU A 429 -8.44 -8.44 -17.32
N PRO A 430 -7.44 -9.04 -16.63
CA PRO A 430 -7.61 -9.51 -15.26
C PRO A 430 -7.69 -8.32 -14.32
N ALA A 431 -8.80 -8.07 -13.62
CA ALA A 431 -8.90 -6.94 -12.69
C ALA A 431 -7.66 -6.83 -11.79
N PRO A 432 -7.23 -5.61 -11.37
CA PRO A 432 -6.24 -5.49 -10.30
C PRO A 432 -6.65 -6.46 -9.22
N GLU A 433 -5.68 -7.24 -8.71
CA GLU A 433 -5.97 -8.10 -7.57
C GLU A 433 -6.78 -7.24 -6.62
N ALA A 434 -7.97 -7.76 -6.32
CA ALA A 434 -8.80 -7.14 -5.34
C ALA A 434 -7.87 -6.74 -4.19
N SER A 435 -7.94 -5.46 -3.82
CA SER A 435 -7.61 -5.04 -2.47
C SER A 435 -8.10 -6.11 -1.49
N ARG A 436 -7.54 -6.18 -0.28
CA ARG A 436 -8.00 -6.90 0.95
C ARG A 436 -9.52 -7.14 1.13
N TYR A 437 -10.38 -6.61 0.26
CA TYR A 437 -11.82 -6.56 0.21
C TYR A 437 -12.46 -7.12 -1.09
N GLY A 438 -11.80 -7.87 -1.97
CA GLY A 438 -12.47 -8.34 -3.20
C GLY A 438 -12.70 -7.21 -4.24
N SER A 439 -13.32 -7.54 -5.39
CA SER A 439 -13.72 -6.54 -6.41
C SER A 439 -14.95 -5.72 -5.98
N SER A 440 -15.72 -6.24 -5.03
CA SER A 440 -16.70 -5.52 -4.20
C SER A 440 -17.00 -6.36 -2.95
N VAL A 441 -17.22 -5.70 -1.81
CA VAL A 441 -17.79 -6.34 -0.60
C VAL A 441 -19.25 -5.94 -0.49
N ASP A 442 -20.14 -6.93 -0.43
CA ASP A 442 -21.49 -6.68 0.05
C ASP A 442 -21.45 -6.50 1.57
N LEU A 443 -21.79 -5.29 2.04
CA LEU A 443 -21.79 -4.94 3.46
C LEU A 443 -23.10 -5.34 4.16
N MET A 444 -24.18 -5.64 3.42
CA MET A 444 -25.48 -5.99 4.00
C MET A 444 -25.43 -7.21 4.94
N PRO A 445 -24.67 -8.29 4.62
CA PRO A 445 -24.51 -9.43 5.53
C PRO A 445 -23.80 -9.10 6.85
N LEU A 446 -23.06 -7.99 6.92
CA LEU A 446 -22.30 -7.58 8.11
C LEU A 446 -23.11 -6.73 9.08
N VAL A 447 -24.36 -6.37 8.72
CA VAL A 447 -25.18 -5.50 9.55
C VAL A 447 -25.85 -6.31 10.65
N ASP A 448 -25.50 -5.99 11.90
CA ASP A 448 -26.13 -6.53 13.09
C ASP A 448 -27.03 -5.47 13.72
N VAL A 449 -28.33 -5.51 13.39
CA VAL A 449 -29.33 -4.55 13.91
C VAL A 449 -29.48 -4.62 15.42
N SER A 450 -29.08 -5.72 16.08
CA SER A 450 -29.06 -5.81 17.55
C SER A 450 -28.01 -4.89 18.18
N ARG A 451 -27.02 -4.43 17.40
CA ARG A 451 -25.98 -3.49 17.81
C ARG A 451 -26.29 -2.04 17.45
N SER A 452 -27.54 -1.72 17.14
CA SER A 452 -27.96 -0.34 16.88
C SER A 452 -27.57 0.57 18.06
N LEU A 453 -26.78 1.61 17.81
CA LEU A 453 -26.30 2.54 18.86
C LEU A 453 -27.44 3.42 19.38
N VAL A 454 -28.39 3.72 18.50
CA VAL A 454 -29.65 4.39 18.80
C VAL A 454 -30.72 3.62 18.03
N GLY A 455 -31.76 3.13 18.73
CA GLY A 455 -32.75 2.19 18.20
C GLY A 455 -33.53 2.69 16.97
N GLY A 456 -34.32 1.79 16.36
CA GLY A 456 -35.19 2.12 15.22
C GLY A 456 -34.84 1.43 13.91
N TRP A 457 -33.74 0.68 13.83
CA TRP A 457 -33.37 -0.07 12.62
C TRP A 457 -33.89 -1.51 12.67
N THR A 458 -34.50 -1.97 11.57
CA THR A 458 -34.95 -3.35 11.40
C THR A 458 -34.50 -3.92 10.05
N MET A 459 -34.51 -5.24 9.93
CA MET A 459 -34.34 -5.93 8.65
C MET A 459 -35.70 -6.32 8.09
N GLY A 460 -35.96 -6.02 6.82
CA GLY A 460 -37.20 -6.42 6.14
C GLY A 460 -37.03 -6.47 4.63
N GLY A 461 -37.48 -7.54 3.98
CA GLY A 461 -37.42 -7.70 2.53
C GLY A 461 -36.00 -7.66 1.95
N GLY A 462 -34.98 -8.05 2.73
CA GLY A 462 -33.58 -7.96 2.33
C GLY A 462 -32.95 -6.57 2.44
N ALA A 463 -33.67 -5.59 3.00
CA ALA A 463 -33.19 -4.22 3.19
C ALA A 463 -33.15 -3.83 4.67
N LEU A 464 -32.31 -2.84 4.98
CA LEU A 464 -32.32 -2.13 6.25
C LEU A 464 -33.42 -1.08 6.23
N ILE A 465 -34.31 -1.14 7.21
CA ILE A 465 -35.41 -0.21 7.37
C ILE A 465 -35.09 0.69 8.57
N CYS A 466 -34.88 1.97 8.29
CA CYS A 466 -34.78 2.99 9.32
C CYS A 466 -36.19 3.42 9.73
N GLY A 467 -36.55 3.13 10.98
CA GLY A 467 -37.75 3.64 11.63
C GLY A 467 -37.61 5.12 12.06
N PRO A 468 -38.72 5.73 12.50
CA PRO A 468 -38.72 7.12 12.93
C PRO A 468 -37.88 7.32 14.20
N GLY A 469 -37.09 8.41 14.24
CA GLY A 469 -36.30 8.79 15.40
C GLY A 469 -35.17 9.78 15.09
N GLY A 470 -34.72 10.52 16.09
CA GLY A 470 -33.58 11.45 15.95
C GLY A 470 -32.25 10.70 16.01
N HIS A 471 -31.39 10.87 15.00
CA HIS A 471 -30.03 10.33 14.94
C HIS A 471 -29.91 8.80 15.18
N THR A 472 -30.93 8.04 14.76
CA THR A 472 -30.90 6.58 14.75
C THR A 472 -29.73 6.10 13.89
N ARG A 473 -28.95 5.11 14.36
CA ARG A 473 -27.79 4.63 13.61
C ARG A 473 -27.39 3.21 14.00
N VAL A 474 -27.06 2.42 13.00
CA VAL A 474 -26.53 1.06 13.13
C VAL A 474 -25.07 1.03 12.64
N PRO A 475 -24.13 0.46 13.41
CA PRO A 475 -22.76 0.31 12.97
C PRO A 475 -22.65 -0.88 12.00
N ILE A 476 -21.93 -0.69 10.90
CA ILE A 476 -21.45 -1.79 10.07
C ILE A 476 -20.02 -2.07 10.53
N LEU A 477 -19.79 -3.25 11.11
CA LEU A 477 -18.49 -3.62 11.66
C LEU A 477 -17.57 -4.10 10.54
N TYR A 478 -17.12 -3.12 9.76
CA TYR A 478 -16.26 -3.32 8.62
C TYR A 478 -15.14 -2.28 8.64
N GLN A 479 -13.90 -2.75 8.55
CA GLN A 479 -12.76 -1.86 8.42
C GLN A 479 -12.71 -1.36 6.98
N LEU A 480 -12.95 -0.07 6.79
CA LEU A 480 -12.86 0.54 5.46
C LEU A 480 -11.40 0.58 4.99
N PRO A 481 -11.14 0.42 3.68
CA PRO A 481 -9.85 0.75 3.12
C PRO A 481 -9.60 2.26 3.16
N ASP A 482 -8.36 2.66 2.92
CA ASP A 482 -7.97 4.07 2.84
C ASP A 482 -8.63 4.76 1.63
N GLU A 483 -8.91 4.00 0.57
CA GLU A 483 -9.56 4.48 -0.66
C GLU A 483 -10.61 3.45 -1.11
N TYR A 484 -11.82 3.91 -1.45
CA TYR A 484 -12.93 3.07 -1.88
C TYR A 484 -14.03 3.87 -2.56
N ASP A 485 -14.87 3.16 -3.31
CA ASP A 485 -16.20 3.62 -3.68
C ASP A 485 -17.24 2.85 -2.87
N LEU A 486 -18.09 3.57 -2.14
CA LEU A 486 -19.22 3.01 -1.40
C LEU A 486 -20.49 3.27 -2.20
N LYS A 487 -21.09 2.19 -2.71
CA LYS A 487 -22.38 2.24 -3.42
C LYS A 487 -23.51 1.91 -2.45
N ILE A 488 -24.53 2.76 -2.41
CA ILE A 488 -25.73 2.57 -1.58
C ILE A 488 -26.96 2.77 -2.46
N VAL A 489 -27.89 1.81 -2.43
CA VAL A 489 -29.22 2.00 -3.01
C VAL A 489 -30.18 2.29 -1.86
N VAL A 490 -30.85 3.45 -1.91
CA VAL A 490 -31.73 3.89 -0.83
C VAL A 490 -33.06 4.39 -1.39
N THR A 491 -34.14 4.11 -0.65
CA THR A 491 -35.48 4.64 -0.93
C THR A 491 -36.00 5.33 0.31
N ARG A 492 -36.33 6.62 0.21
CA ARG A 492 -37.03 7.32 1.31
C ARG A 492 -38.50 6.96 1.28
N ILE A 493 -39.04 6.41 2.37
CA ILE A 493 -40.43 5.96 2.47
C ILE A 493 -41.40 7.16 2.64
N ASP A 494 -41.20 8.00 3.66
CA ASP A 494 -41.99 9.22 3.92
C ASP A 494 -41.14 10.44 4.40
N PHE A 495 -41.77 11.48 4.96
CA PHE A 495 -41.36 12.90 5.03
C PHE A 495 -39.98 13.24 5.69
N GLY A 496 -39.58 14.51 5.57
CA GLY A 496 -38.21 15.04 5.45
C GLY A 496 -37.17 14.86 6.57
N GLY A 497 -36.64 13.65 6.71
CA GLY A 497 -35.37 13.37 7.38
C GLY A 497 -34.13 13.54 6.48
N SER A 498 -32.96 13.29 7.06
CA SER A 498 -31.67 13.26 6.36
C SER A 498 -31.04 11.88 6.51
N LEU A 499 -30.29 11.44 5.49
CA LEU A 499 -29.45 10.25 5.60
C LEU A 499 -28.03 10.71 5.91
N SER A 500 -27.42 10.11 6.92
CA SER A 500 -25.99 10.30 7.18
C SER A 500 -25.26 8.97 7.09
N VAL A 501 -24.11 8.97 6.43
CA VAL A 501 -23.25 7.79 6.27
C VAL A 501 -21.94 8.06 6.99
N GLY A 502 -21.61 7.23 7.97
CA GLY A 502 -20.30 7.23 8.62
C GLY A 502 -19.26 6.65 7.68
N LEU A 503 -18.14 7.36 7.51
CA LEU A 503 -17.06 7.04 6.59
C LEU A 503 -15.72 7.13 7.34
N GLY A 504 -14.67 6.63 6.72
CA GLY A 504 -13.33 6.83 7.23
C GLY A 504 -12.28 6.52 6.18
N SER A 505 -11.19 7.25 6.23
CA SER A 505 -9.97 6.98 5.47
C SER A 505 -8.80 7.14 6.43
N GLN A 506 -7.85 6.22 6.38
CA GLN A 506 -6.71 6.21 7.30
C GLN A 506 -7.18 6.25 8.77
N ASP A 507 -6.79 7.27 9.53
CA ASP A 507 -7.17 7.49 10.92
C ASP A 507 -8.34 8.49 11.11
N ILE A 508 -8.85 9.08 10.03
CA ILE A 508 -9.90 10.10 10.10
C ILE A 508 -11.27 9.44 9.93
N ARG A 509 -12.18 9.79 10.84
CA ARG A 509 -13.60 9.46 10.75
C ARG A 509 -14.37 10.71 10.40
N PHE A 510 -15.15 10.63 9.34
CA PHE A 510 -16.01 11.71 8.89
C PHE A 510 -17.35 11.13 8.46
N SER A 511 -18.27 11.98 8.02
CA SER A 511 -19.57 11.51 7.54
C SER A 511 -20.02 12.32 6.35
N MET A 512 -20.86 11.72 5.52
CA MET A 512 -21.59 12.40 4.46
C MET A 512 -23.05 12.57 4.88
N THR A 513 -23.69 13.67 4.47
CA THR A 513 -25.13 13.88 4.61
C THR A 513 -25.81 14.03 3.26
N LEU A 514 -27.04 13.51 3.19
CA LEU A 514 -27.98 13.69 2.09
C LEU A 514 -29.26 14.33 2.64
N ASP A 515 -29.72 15.41 2.00
CA ASP A 515 -30.92 16.18 2.37
C ASP A 515 -30.94 16.66 3.84
N GLY A 516 -29.78 17.07 4.37
CA GLY A 516 -29.60 17.60 5.73
C GLY A 516 -30.36 18.91 5.97
N TRP A 517 -31.07 19.01 7.10
CA TRP A 517 -31.76 20.19 7.69
C TRP A 517 -32.50 21.12 6.71
N ALA A 518 -32.76 22.35 7.16
CA ALA A 518 -33.41 23.41 6.39
C ALA A 518 -32.53 24.68 6.47
N PRO A 519 -32.10 25.28 5.34
CA PRO A 519 -32.30 24.82 3.96
C PRO A 519 -31.58 23.50 3.68
N LYS A 520 -32.10 22.71 2.71
CA LYS A 520 -31.57 21.38 2.40
C LYS A 520 -30.13 21.43 1.90
N VAL A 521 -29.25 20.64 2.49
CA VAL A 521 -27.83 20.54 2.13
C VAL A 521 -27.35 19.10 2.00
N ASN A 522 -26.35 18.91 1.15
CA ASN A 522 -25.68 17.64 0.89
C ASN A 522 -24.17 17.88 0.88
N GLY A 523 -23.38 16.93 1.37
CA GLY A 523 -21.93 17.06 1.41
C GLY A 523 -21.31 16.35 2.60
N PHE A 524 -20.04 16.65 2.87
CA PHE A 524 -19.23 15.98 3.88
C PHE A 524 -19.06 16.83 5.12
N PHE A 525 -19.12 16.21 6.29
CA PHE A 525 -18.91 16.84 7.58
C PHE A 525 -17.43 17.04 7.90
N TYR A 526 -17.17 18.04 8.73
CA TYR A 526 -15.87 18.31 9.36
C TYR A 526 -14.72 18.62 8.39
N ILE A 527 -15.03 19.12 7.19
CA ILE A 527 -14.02 19.76 6.34
C ILE A 527 -13.59 21.06 7.01
N ASP A 528 -12.34 21.14 7.44
CA ASP A 528 -11.79 22.26 8.23
C ASP A 528 -12.64 22.61 9.45
N GLY A 529 -13.19 21.59 10.11
CA GLY A 529 -14.10 21.75 11.26
C GLY A 529 -15.49 22.29 10.92
N LYS A 530 -15.83 22.48 9.64
CA LYS A 530 -17.11 23.04 9.19
C LYS A 530 -18.11 21.96 8.76
N THR A 531 -19.39 22.24 9.00
CA THR A 531 -20.51 21.39 8.57
C THR A 531 -20.82 21.59 7.08
N PRO A 532 -21.57 20.65 6.46
CA PRO A 532 -22.00 20.76 5.06
C PRO A 532 -22.91 21.96 4.76
N GLU A 533 -23.28 22.78 5.74
CA GLU A 533 -24.03 24.02 5.50
C GLU A 533 -23.15 25.12 4.91
N ASN A 534 -21.86 25.11 5.26
CA ASN A 534 -20.92 26.20 5.05
C ASN A 534 -19.50 25.69 4.76
N ASN A 535 -19.35 24.64 3.94
CA ASN A 535 -18.02 24.14 3.56
C ASN A 535 -17.90 23.92 2.03
N PRO A 536 -16.68 23.69 1.52
CA PRO A 536 -16.47 23.59 0.07
C PRO A 536 -17.20 22.42 -0.61
N SER A 537 -17.66 21.43 0.15
CA SER A 537 -18.43 20.30 -0.40
C SER A 537 -19.94 20.58 -0.49
N THR A 538 -20.42 21.72 0.00
CA THR A 538 -21.86 22.01 0.12
C THR A 538 -22.57 22.00 -1.25
N HIS A 539 -23.54 21.11 -1.40
CA HIS A 539 -24.56 21.15 -2.46
C HIS A 539 -25.92 21.48 -1.86
N ARG A 540 -26.55 22.57 -2.31
CA ARG A 540 -27.83 23.06 -1.78
C ARG A 540 -29.00 22.54 -2.59
N GLY A 541 -30.10 22.22 -1.91
CA GLY A 541 -31.31 21.67 -2.51
C GLY A 541 -31.57 20.23 -2.09
N SER A 542 -32.81 19.78 -2.30
CA SER A 542 -33.18 18.39 -2.08
C SER A 542 -32.83 17.56 -3.31
N VAL A 543 -32.21 16.40 -3.08
CA VAL A 543 -31.81 15.45 -4.13
C VAL A 543 -32.58 14.12 -4.03
N VAL A 544 -33.36 13.93 -2.96
CA VAL A 544 -34.13 12.71 -2.72
C VAL A 544 -35.59 12.91 -3.06
N THR A 545 -36.12 12.08 -3.96
CA THR A 545 -37.57 11.99 -4.22
C THR A 545 -38.18 10.85 -3.41
N ASN A 546 -39.21 11.14 -2.61
CA ASN A 546 -39.90 10.13 -1.82
C ASN A 546 -40.43 8.98 -2.71
N LYS A 547 -40.35 7.76 -2.18
CA LYS A 547 -40.83 6.51 -2.81
C LYS A 547 -40.13 6.14 -4.12
N LYS A 548 -39.04 6.83 -4.48
CA LYS A 548 -38.18 6.44 -5.61
C LYS A 548 -36.83 5.95 -5.07
N PRO A 549 -36.33 4.80 -5.55
CA PRO A 549 -34.96 4.39 -5.26
C PRO A 549 -34.01 5.37 -5.93
N LEU A 550 -32.88 5.62 -5.27
CA LEU A 550 -31.75 6.36 -5.83
C LEU A 550 -30.46 5.62 -5.50
N THR A 551 -29.49 5.73 -6.40
CA THR A 551 -28.15 5.16 -6.22
C THR A 551 -27.19 6.26 -5.80
N LEU A 552 -26.60 6.10 -4.63
CA LEU A 552 -25.48 6.90 -4.16
C LEU A 552 -24.17 6.19 -4.50
N VAL A 553 -23.21 6.95 -5.01
CA VAL A 553 -21.80 6.51 -5.04
C VAL A 553 -20.99 7.55 -4.27
N ILE A 554 -20.37 7.10 -3.19
CA ILE A 554 -19.48 7.92 -2.37
C ILE A 554 -18.05 7.50 -2.68
N THR A 555 -17.29 8.40 -3.26
CA THR A 555 -15.88 8.20 -3.60
C THR A 555 -15.03 8.76 -2.48
N VAL A 556 -14.16 7.91 -1.92
CA VAL A 556 -13.14 8.29 -0.96
C VAL A 556 -11.80 7.93 -1.55
N ARG A 557 -10.93 8.93 -1.73
CA ARG A 557 -9.53 8.78 -2.13
C ARG A 557 -8.65 9.37 -1.04
N ARG A 558 -7.34 9.43 -1.25
CA ARG A 558 -6.42 10.11 -0.32
C ARG A 558 -6.44 11.63 -0.38
N ASP A 559 -6.94 12.21 -1.47
CA ASP A 559 -7.00 13.66 -1.66
C ASP A 559 -8.37 14.15 -2.17
N GLU A 560 -9.35 13.25 -2.33
CA GLU A 560 -10.65 13.57 -2.91
C GLU A 560 -11.81 12.86 -2.21
N LEU A 561 -12.88 13.62 -1.97
CA LEU A 561 -14.21 13.11 -1.65
C LEU A 561 -15.17 13.41 -2.81
N GLY A 562 -16.03 12.46 -3.15
CA GLY A 562 -17.04 12.61 -4.18
C GLY A 562 -18.38 12.04 -3.74
N LEU A 563 -19.47 12.72 -4.10
CA LEU A 563 -20.82 12.23 -3.94
C LEU A 563 -21.55 12.31 -5.29
N GLU A 564 -21.94 11.15 -5.81
CA GLU A 564 -22.78 11.01 -6.98
C GLU A 564 -24.16 10.49 -6.60
N VAL A 565 -25.18 11.00 -7.28
CA VAL A 565 -26.57 10.56 -7.19
C VAL A 565 -27.05 10.20 -8.59
N ASP A 566 -27.46 8.94 -8.78
CA ASP A 566 -27.91 8.38 -10.07
C ASP A 566 -26.94 8.66 -11.24
N GLY A 567 -25.63 8.50 -10.97
CA GLY A 567 -24.55 8.69 -11.95
C GLY A 567 -24.20 10.15 -12.23
N ARG A 568 -24.81 11.11 -11.52
CA ARG A 568 -24.47 12.52 -11.59
C ARG A 568 -23.74 12.95 -10.31
N ARG A 569 -22.52 13.46 -10.47
CA ARG A 569 -21.77 14.06 -9.36
C ARG A 569 -22.42 15.37 -8.91
N ILE A 570 -22.77 15.47 -7.62
CA ILE A 570 -23.45 16.64 -7.04
C ILE A 570 -22.58 17.38 -6.02
N SER A 571 -21.60 16.71 -5.41
CA SER A 571 -20.69 17.28 -4.44
C SER A 571 -19.29 16.66 -4.58
N SER A 572 -18.28 17.48 -4.34
CA SER A 572 -16.88 17.07 -4.35
C SER A 572 -16.08 17.94 -3.39
N PHE A 573 -15.04 17.37 -2.83
CA PHE A 573 -14.02 18.09 -2.08
C PHE A 573 -12.66 17.54 -2.46
N LYS A 574 -11.67 18.42 -2.63
CA LYS A 574 -10.28 18.03 -2.88
C LYS A 574 -9.39 18.67 -1.82
N GLY A 575 -8.63 17.87 -1.08
CA GLY A 575 -7.82 18.30 0.06
C GLY A 575 -7.18 17.10 0.76
N ASP A 576 -6.11 17.34 1.53
CA ASP A 576 -5.40 16.27 2.27
C ASP A 576 -6.23 15.79 3.48
N PHE A 577 -6.25 14.47 3.71
CA PHE A 577 -6.98 13.82 4.81
C PHE A 577 -6.07 13.46 5.98
N THR A 578 -5.19 14.38 6.39
CA THR A 578 -4.27 14.21 7.54
C THR A 578 -4.76 14.83 8.84
#